data_AF-A0A073KEK2-F1
#
_entry.id   AF-A0A073KEK2-F1
#
_cell.length_a   1.000
_cell.length_b   1.000
_cell.length_c   1.000
_cell.angle_alpha   90.00
_cell.angle_beta   90.00
_cell.angle_gamma   90.00
#
_symmetry.space_group_name_H-M   'P 1'
#
loop_
_entity.id
_entity.type
_entity.pdbx_description
1 polymer ?
#
loop_
_entity_poly.entity_id
_entity_poly.type
_entity_poly.pdbx_seq_one_letter_code
_entity_poly.pdbx_strand_id
1 'polypeptide(L)'
;MKLWGKASITKSAGVLLSAFVLLSGCASTTSTSKSESGQEKKSIELLNVSYDPTRELYQDFNKDFAKYWKEKSGQTVTVKQSHGGSGSQARSVIDGLEADVVTLALAYSLHMTKRKR
;
A
#
# COMPACT_ATOMS: atom_id res chain seq x y z
N MET A 1 -15.16 39.58 32.91
CA MET A 1 -13.91 38.83 33.19
C MET A 1 -14.26 37.36 33.32
N LYS A 2 -13.78 36.52 32.39
CA LYS A 2 -13.89 35.06 32.46
C LYS A 2 -12.98 34.57 33.58
N LEU A 3 -13.54 33.88 34.57
CA LEU A 3 -12.77 33.11 35.54
C LEU A 3 -13.13 31.63 35.38
N TRP A 4 -12.06 30.87 35.35
CA TRP A 4 -11.92 29.50 34.87
C TRP A 4 -11.80 28.58 36.10
N GLY A 5 -12.38 27.38 36.03
CA GLY A 5 -11.92 26.17 36.72
C GLY A 5 -12.02 26.09 38.25
N LYS A 6 -12.89 25.20 38.73
CA LYS A 6 -12.63 24.41 39.96
C LYS A 6 -12.93 22.94 39.69
N ALA A 7 -11.95 22.11 40.03
CA ALA A 7 -11.88 20.69 39.79
C ALA A 7 -12.75 19.87 40.75
N SER A 8 -13.17 18.70 40.24
CA SER A 8 -13.19 17.36 40.87
C SER A 8 -13.56 17.24 42.36
N ILE A 9 -14.63 16.49 42.67
CA ILE A 9 -14.71 15.51 43.77
C ILE A 9 -15.81 14.47 43.47
N THR A 10 -15.32 13.25 43.29
CA THR A 10 -15.90 11.91 43.43
C THR A 10 -17.16 11.70 44.29
N LYS A 11 -18.17 11.01 43.72
CA LYS A 11 -19.18 10.11 44.34
C LYS A 11 -19.65 9.17 43.20
N SER A 12 -19.68 7.83 43.25
CA SER A 12 -19.99 6.86 44.30
C SER A 12 -19.26 5.55 43.95
N ALA A 13 -18.61 4.84 44.87
CA ALA A 13 -19.17 3.70 45.62
C ALA A 13 -20.19 2.90 44.76
N GLY A 14 -20.02 1.63 44.43
CA GLY A 14 -19.12 0.58 44.89
C GLY A 14 -19.85 -0.74 44.67
N VAL A 15 -19.16 -1.71 44.07
CA VAL A 15 -19.40 -3.17 44.16
C VAL A 15 -20.71 -3.70 43.54
N LEU A 16 -20.59 -4.56 42.52
CA LEU A 16 -20.99 -5.97 42.64
C LEU A 16 -20.54 -6.78 41.41
N LEU A 17 -19.54 -7.61 41.69
CA LEU A 17 -19.04 -8.71 40.90
C LEU A 17 -20.17 -9.69 40.56
N SER A 18 -20.47 -9.91 39.28
CA SER A 18 -21.13 -11.14 38.86
C SER A 18 -20.70 -11.52 37.44
N ALA A 19 -19.60 -12.28 37.38
CA ALA A 19 -19.37 -13.21 36.29
C ALA A 19 -20.41 -14.33 36.42
N PHE A 20 -21.37 -14.39 35.52
CA PHE A 20 -22.24 -15.55 35.35
C PHE A 20 -21.99 -16.14 33.96
N VAL A 21 -21.28 -17.27 33.96
CA VAL A 21 -20.87 -18.06 32.80
C VAL A 21 -21.89 -19.19 32.64
N LEU A 22 -22.51 -19.21 31.45
CA LEU A 22 -23.11 -20.34 30.70
C LEU A 22 -24.39 -21.02 31.25
N LEU A 23 -25.45 -21.10 30.44
CA LEU A 23 -25.77 -22.28 29.59
C LEU A 23 -27.22 -22.23 29.06
N SER A 24 -27.40 -22.67 27.81
CA SER A 24 -28.66 -23.04 27.12
C SER A 24 -29.70 -21.97 26.79
N GLY A 25 -29.62 -21.49 25.54
CA GLY A 25 -30.71 -20.81 24.85
C GLY A 25 -30.50 -20.82 23.34
N CYS A 26 -31.02 -21.85 22.65
CA CYS A 26 -31.12 -21.88 21.20
C CYS A 26 -32.25 -20.94 20.78
N ALA A 27 -31.90 -19.70 20.45
CA ALA A 27 -32.73 -18.80 19.67
C ALA A 27 -31.77 -18.07 18.72
N SER A 28 -31.61 -18.63 17.53
CA SER A 28 -30.79 -18.06 16.46
C SER A 28 -31.42 -16.74 16.00
N THR A 29 -31.10 -15.65 16.70
CA THR A 29 -31.11 -14.33 16.09
C THR A 29 -30.10 -14.37 14.95
N THR A 30 -30.59 -14.51 13.73
CA THR A 30 -29.80 -14.29 12.52
C THR A 30 -29.41 -12.82 12.51
N SER A 31 -28.28 -12.53 13.17
CA SER A 31 -27.49 -11.35 12.90
C SER A 31 -27.06 -11.48 11.45
N THR A 32 -27.79 -10.83 10.56
CA THR A 32 -27.32 -10.53 9.21
C THR A 32 -26.08 -9.66 9.38
N SER A 33 -24.93 -10.31 9.59
CA SER A 33 -23.63 -9.77 9.26
C SER A 33 -23.67 -9.56 7.75
N LYS A 34 -24.13 -8.37 7.37
CA LYS A 34 -23.93 -7.81 6.05
C LYS A 34 -22.41 -7.70 5.90
N SER A 35 -21.81 -8.80 5.47
CA SER A 35 -20.44 -8.88 5.00
C SER A 35 -20.45 -8.10 3.69
N GLU A 36 -20.34 -6.78 3.80
CA GLU A 36 -19.87 -5.96 2.69
C GLU A 36 -18.47 -6.47 2.39
N SER A 37 -18.40 -7.42 1.46
CA SER A 37 -17.17 -7.77 0.77
C SER A 37 -16.77 -6.54 -0.05
N GLY A 38 -16.20 -5.55 0.62
CA GLY A 38 -15.35 -4.57 -0.02
C GLY A 38 -14.27 -5.37 -0.72
N GLN A 39 -14.36 -5.45 -2.04
CA GLN A 39 -13.33 -6.09 -2.84
C GLN A 39 -12.06 -5.26 -2.66
N GLU A 40 -11.21 -5.67 -1.73
CA GLU A 40 -9.88 -5.12 -1.57
C GLU A 40 -9.12 -5.40 -2.87
N LYS A 41 -8.85 -4.36 -3.65
CA LYS A 41 -8.11 -4.49 -4.90
C LYS A 41 -6.70 -4.97 -4.55
N LYS A 42 -6.33 -6.14 -5.08
CA LYS A 42 -5.02 -6.77 -4.89
C LYS A 42 -3.90 -5.75 -5.06
N SER A 43 -2.93 -5.74 -4.15
CA SER A 43 -1.74 -4.90 -4.29
C SER A 43 -0.96 -5.28 -5.55
N ILE A 44 -0.46 -4.26 -6.25
CA ILE A 44 0.37 -4.43 -7.43
C ILE A 44 1.80 -4.05 -7.08
N GLU A 45 2.74 -4.89 -7.50
CA GLU A 45 4.16 -4.56 -7.48
C GLU A 45 4.62 -4.32 -8.92
N LEU A 46 5.39 -3.26 -9.13
CA LEU A 46 5.98 -2.91 -10.42
C LEU A 46 7.49 -2.83 -10.27
N LEU A 47 8.24 -3.37 -11.23
CA LEU A 47 9.68 -3.14 -11.35
C LEU A 47 9.97 -2.09 -12.45
N ASN A 48 10.52 -0.95 -12.04
CA ASN A 48 11.09 0.03 -12.94
C ASN A 48 12.61 -0.20 -13.10
N VAL A 49 13.04 -0.54 -14.31
CA VAL A 49 14.45 -0.62 -14.70
C VAL A 49 14.88 0.67 -15.40
N SER A 50 15.76 1.44 -14.74
CA SER A 50 16.17 2.77 -15.18
C SER A 50 17.69 2.99 -15.15
N TYR A 51 18.17 4.13 -15.65
CA TYR A 51 19.58 4.53 -15.64
C TYR A 51 19.95 5.39 -14.42
N ASP A 52 21.18 5.28 -13.94
CA ASP A 52 21.65 5.81 -12.63
C ASP A 52 21.23 7.25 -12.25
N PRO A 53 21.34 8.25 -13.13
CA PRO A 53 20.94 9.64 -12.83
C PRO A 53 19.48 9.87 -12.44
N THR A 54 18.63 8.83 -12.48
CA THR A 54 17.18 8.95 -12.20
C THR A 54 16.76 8.37 -10.85
N ARG A 55 17.71 7.95 -10.00
CA ARG A 55 17.42 7.32 -8.70
C ARG A 55 16.53 8.19 -7.82
N GLU A 56 16.93 9.42 -7.64
CA GLU A 56 16.32 10.42 -6.75
C GLU A 56 14.98 10.86 -7.32
N LEU A 57 14.93 11.11 -8.63
CA LEU A 57 13.69 11.42 -9.35
C LEU A 57 12.63 10.34 -9.09
N TYR A 58 12.97 9.06 -9.30
CA TYR A 58 12.00 8.00 -9.14
C TYR A 58 11.75 7.64 -7.67
N GLN A 59 12.65 7.93 -6.73
CA GLN A 59 12.34 7.78 -5.30
C GLN A 59 11.18 8.69 -4.88
N ASP A 60 11.17 9.93 -5.34
CA ASP A 60 10.12 10.89 -4.96
C ASP A 60 8.88 10.70 -5.82
N PHE A 61 9.05 10.57 -7.14
CA PHE A 61 7.94 10.31 -8.05
C PHE A 61 7.16 9.05 -7.69
N ASN A 62 7.83 7.95 -7.29
CA ASN A 62 7.14 6.71 -6.98
C ASN A 62 6.28 6.82 -5.70
N LYS A 63 6.72 7.60 -4.71
CA LYS A 63 5.91 7.87 -3.50
C LYS A 63 4.64 8.62 -3.87
N ASP A 64 4.78 9.67 -4.66
CA ASP A 64 3.65 10.49 -5.11
C ASP A 64 2.72 9.70 -6.01
N PHE A 65 3.26 8.88 -6.92
CA PHE A 65 2.49 8.00 -7.78
C PHE A 65 1.70 6.95 -6.98
N ALA A 66 2.32 6.31 -5.99
CA ALA A 66 1.62 5.32 -5.16
C ALA A 66 0.45 5.95 -4.38
N LYS A 67 0.65 7.16 -3.85
CA LYS A 67 -0.41 7.93 -3.19
C LYS A 67 -1.53 8.30 -4.17
N TYR A 68 -1.18 8.92 -5.28
CA TYR A 68 -2.12 9.29 -6.34
C TYR A 68 -2.94 8.10 -6.84
N TRP A 69 -2.27 6.97 -7.07
CA TRP A 69 -2.93 5.77 -7.58
C TRP A 69 -3.89 5.15 -6.56
N LYS A 70 -3.52 5.15 -5.28
CA LYS A 70 -4.39 4.69 -4.21
C LYS A 70 -5.64 5.56 -4.08
N GLU A 71 -5.48 6.88 -4.17
CA GLU A 71 -6.61 7.83 -4.15
C GLU A 71 -7.52 7.66 -5.36
N LYS A 72 -6.94 7.47 -6.56
CA LYS A 72 -7.69 7.37 -7.81
C LYS A 72 -8.38 6.02 -8.00
N SER A 73 -7.68 4.94 -7.70
CA SER A 73 -8.12 3.58 -8.04
C SER A 73 -8.57 2.77 -6.83
N GLY A 74 -8.22 3.18 -5.61
CA GLY A 74 -8.39 2.37 -4.40
C GLY A 74 -7.40 1.20 -4.28
N GLN A 75 -6.42 1.09 -5.19
CA GLN A 75 -5.44 0.01 -5.22
C GLN A 75 -4.08 0.48 -4.69
N THR A 76 -3.44 -0.37 -3.88
CA THR A 76 -2.07 -0.13 -3.41
C THR A 76 -1.07 -0.56 -4.48
N VAL A 77 -0.17 0.33 -4.86
CA VAL A 77 0.94 0.04 -5.78
C VAL A 77 2.27 0.24 -5.06
N THR A 78 3.20 -0.68 -5.26
CA THR A 78 4.60 -0.57 -4.82
C THR A 78 5.50 -0.63 -6.04
N VAL A 79 6.36 0.38 -6.20
CA VAL A 79 7.30 0.44 -7.33
C VAL A 79 8.71 0.14 -6.82
N LYS A 80 9.25 -1.01 -7.21
CA LYS A 80 10.66 -1.37 -7.05
C LYS A 80 11.48 -0.72 -8.15
N GLN A 81 12.76 -0.48 -7.85
CA GLN A 81 13.66 0.23 -8.73
C GLN A 81 14.96 -0.54 -8.92
N SER A 82 15.40 -0.66 -10.17
CA SER A 82 16.75 -1.09 -10.56
C SER A 82 17.44 0.03 -11.30
N HIS A 83 18.70 0.31 -10.95
CA HIS A 83 19.48 1.40 -11.53
C HIS A 83 20.91 0.96 -11.79
N GLY A 84 21.45 1.42 -12.92
CA GLY A 84 22.84 1.20 -13.33
C GLY A 84 23.11 1.91 -14.65
N GLY A 85 24.17 1.50 -15.35
CA GLY A 85 24.41 1.92 -16.72
C GLY A 85 23.24 1.53 -17.65
N SER A 86 22.82 2.45 -18.53
CA SER A 86 21.70 2.21 -19.47
C SER A 86 21.90 0.94 -20.32
N GLY A 87 23.13 0.69 -20.79
CA GLY A 87 23.46 -0.50 -21.55
C GLY A 87 23.44 -1.79 -20.73
N SER A 88 23.87 -1.76 -19.47
CA SER A 88 23.85 -2.94 -18.61
C SER A 88 22.43 -3.29 -18.17
N GLN A 89 21.62 -2.30 -17.81
CA GLN A 89 20.22 -2.49 -17.46
C GLN A 89 19.40 -3.07 -18.63
N ALA A 90 19.64 -2.59 -19.85
CA ALA A 90 19.02 -3.16 -21.03
C ALA A 90 19.43 -4.63 -21.26
N ARG A 91 20.71 -4.99 -21.05
CA ARG A 91 21.15 -6.39 -21.11
C ARG A 91 20.48 -7.23 -20.02
N SER A 92 20.37 -6.76 -18.78
CA SER A 92 19.67 -7.48 -17.72
C SER A 92 18.24 -7.84 -18.11
N VAL A 93 17.51 -6.91 -18.74
CA VAL A 93 16.14 -7.17 -19.24
C VAL A 93 16.14 -8.20 -20.39
N ILE A 94 17.08 -8.10 -21.33
CA ILE A 94 17.23 -9.07 -22.42
C ILE A 94 17.53 -10.47 -21.87
N ASP A 95 18.39 -10.55 -20.84
CA ASP A 95 18.87 -11.78 -20.23
C ASP A 95 17.83 -12.44 -19.30
N GLY A 96 16.73 -11.76 -18.98
CA GLY A 96 15.57 -12.35 -18.30
C GLY A 96 15.07 -11.62 -17.06
N LEU A 97 15.58 -10.43 -16.76
CA LEU A 97 14.98 -9.58 -15.73
C LEU A 97 13.59 -9.11 -16.18
N GLU A 98 12.55 -9.55 -15.47
CA GLU A 98 11.16 -9.17 -15.74
C GLU A 98 10.88 -7.74 -15.27
N ALA A 99 11.11 -6.78 -16.15
CA ALA A 99 10.77 -5.38 -15.94
C ALA A 99 9.37 -5.07 -16.47
N ASP A 100 8.54 -4.45 -15.65
CA ASP A 100 7.23 -3.95 -16.07
C ASP A 100 7.38 -2.66 -16.88
N VAL A 101 8.29 -1.80 -16.43
CA VAL A 101 8.57 -0.50 -17.03
C VAL A 101 10.08 -0.36 -17.21
N VAL A 102 10.48 0.17 -18.37
CA VAL A 102 11.87 0.37 -18.74
C VAL A 102 12.05 1.81 -19.19
N THR A 103 12.85 2.58 -18.45
CA THR A 103 13.09 4.01 -18.68
C THR A 103 14.57 4.27 -18.89
N LEU A 104 15.06 4.07 -20.12
CA LEU A 104 16.49 4.12 -20.45
C LEU A 104 16.87 5.44 -21.14
N ALA A 105 18.16 5.78 -21.05
CA ALA A 105 18.68 7.06 -21.52
C ALA A 105 18.57 7.31 -23.04
N LEU A 106 18.51 6.25 -23.85
CA LEU A 106 18.54 6.34 -25.32
C LEU A 106 17.54 5.37 -25.95
N ALA A 107 16.96 5.78 -27.08
CA ALA A 107 16.03 4.96 -27.86
C ALA A 107 16.66 3.64 -28.34
N TYR A 108 17.96 3.65 -28.66
CA TYR A 108 18.67 2.43 -29.03
C TYR A 108 18.58 1.36 -27.94
N SER A 109 18.83 1.73 -26.67
CA SER A 109 18.76 0.79 -25.54
C SER A 109 17.35 0.22 -25.33
N LEU A 110 16.31 1.03 -25.58
CA LEU A 110 14.91 0.59 -25.55
C LEU A 110 14.56 -0.32 -26.73
N HIS A 111 15.14 -0.11 -27.90
CA HIS A 111 14.92 -0.99 -29.04
C HIS A 111 15.44 -2.40 -28.78
N MET A 112 16.57 -2.53 -28.06
CA MET A 112 17.16 -3.82 -27.70
C MET A 112 16.22 -4.68 -26.84
N THR A 113 15.44 -4.06 -25.97
CA THR A 113 14.53 -4.78 -25.05
C THR A 113 13.20 -5.19 -25.70
N LYS A 114 12.78 -4.53 -26.80
CA LYS A 114 11.48 -4.78 -27.46
C LYS A 114 11.39 -6.08 -28.27
N ARG A 115 12.52 -6.73 -28.59
CA ARG A 115 12.54 -7.90 -29.50
C ARG A 115 11.98 -9.19 -28.88
N LYS A 116 11.57 -9.19 -27.61
CA LYS A 116 11.27 -10.41 -26.83
C LYS A 116 9.82 -10.55 -26.36
N ARG A 117 8.87 -9.77 -26.91
CA ARG A 117 7.43 -9.95 -26.64
C ARG A 117 6.71 -10.58 -27.81
#